data_AF-A0A9P9K1U9-F1
#
_entry.id   AF-A0A9P9K1U9-F1
#
_cell.length_a   1.000
_cell.length_b   1.000
_cell.length_c   1.000
_cell.angle_alpha   90.00
_cell.angle_beta   90.00
_cell.angle_gamma   90.00
#
_symmetry.space_group_name_H-M   'P 1'
#
loop_
_entity.id
_entity.type
_entity.pdbx_description
1 polymer ?
#
loop_
_entity_poly.entity_id
_entity_poly.type
_entity_poly.pdbx_seq_one_letter_code
_entity_poly.pdbx_strand_id
1 'polypeptide(L)'
;MKHISPVFERMLALPMLEGEAVRSFDGTDPVAIELPAEQPGAMIIALRALYGSDPECLTAEPRDIRDVSDLADKYDMVLRLRPMAAIWLGYPAVTTSQPDHQAGWDLLVAAYLFRMEEEFFAISQFFLRTDIPLLEYALGTPDENLGLRLALAIESVRLANSTNHVDIGLCLGCFSTARQNFVERQPGCRFTMRHLW
;
A
#
# COMPACT_ATOMS: atom_id res chain seq x y z
N MET A 1 4.04 -7.02 19.83
CA MET A 1 4.78 -5.87 19.26
C MET A 1 6.18 -6.25 18.76
N LYS A 2 7.12 -6.73 19.61
CA LYS A 2 8.46 -7.16 19.16
C LYS A 2 8.44 -8.17 18.00
N HIS A 3 7.55 -9.16 18.09
CA HIS A 3 7.50 -10.21 17.08
C HIS A 3 6.79 -9.81 15.78
N ILE A 4 6.12 -8.66 15.71
CA ILE A 4 5.31 -8.26 14.54
C ILE A 4 5.96 -7.16 13.70
N SER A 5 6.94 -6.43 14.25
CA SER A 5 7.61 -5.31 13.60
C SER A 5 9.09 -5.27 14.03
N PRO A 6 10.03 -5.32 13.07
CA PRO A 6 11.45 -5.12 13.34
C PRO A 6 11.78 -3.72 13.90
N VAL A 7 10.92 -2.72 13.67
CA VAL A 7 11.06 -1.39 14.28
C VAL A 7 10.77 -1.47 15.77
N PHE A 8 9.65 -2.09 16.17
CA PHE A 8 9.33 -2.31 17.57
C PHE A 8 10.33 -3.24 18.26
N GLU A 9 10.85 -4.24 17.56
CA GLU A 9 11.93 -5.08 18.08
C GLU A 9 13.15 -4.24 18.45
N ARG A 10 13.65 -3.42 17.53
CA ARG A 10 14.82 -2.55 17.78
C ARG A 10 14.57 -1.55 18.90
N MET A 11 13.44 -0.85 18.85
CA MET A 11 13.02 0.12 19.88
C MET A 11 13.03 -0.48 21.28
N LEU A 12 12.59 -1.73 21.42
CA LEU A 12 12.45 -2.39 22.72
C LEU A 12 13.65 -3.26 23.13
N ALA A 13 14.55 -3.58 22.20
CA ALA A 13 15.74 -4.40 22.46
C ALA A 13 16.99 -3.55 22.72
N LEU A 14 17.10 -2.39 22.08
CA LEU A 14 18.23 -1.49 22.24
C LEU A 14 18.16 -0.70 23.56
N PRO A 15 19.25 -0.04 23.99
CA PRO A 15 19.26 0.85 25.15
C PRO A 15 18.60 2.20 24.80
N MET A 16 17.37 2.14 24.30
CA MET A 16 16.49 3.29 24.07
C MET A 16 15.57 3.49 25.28
N LEU A 17 15.01 4.69 25.42
CA LEU A 17 14.16 5.07 26.56
C LEU A 17 12.98 4.10 26.73
N GLU A 18 12.35 3.72 25.61
CA GLU A 18 11.21 2.81 25.54
C GLU A 18 11.60 1.40 26.01
N GLY A 19 12.75 0.89 25.54
CA GLY A 19 13.26 -0.41 25.94
C GLY A 19 13.66 -0.45 27.41
N GLU A 20 14.23 0.64 27.93
CA GLU A 20 14.61 0.75 29.34
C GLU A 20 13.37 0.80 30.23
N ALA A 21 12.36 1.60 29.87
CA ALA A 21 11.10 1.68 30.59
C ALA A 21 10.41 0.31 30.70
N VAL A 22 10.45 -0.51 29.63
CA VAL A 22 9.92 -1.87 29.65
C VAL A 22 10.76 -2.81 30.53
N ARG A 23 12.09 -2.65 30.57
CA ARG A 23 12.98 -3.48 31.41
C ARG A 23 12.89 -3.12 32.90
N SER A 24 12.67 -1.85 33.21
CA SER A 24 12.52 -1.33 34.57
C SER A 24 11.08 -1.39 35.08
N PHE A 25 10.16 -2.00 34.34
CA PHE A 25 8.75 -2.11 34.72
C PHE A 25 8.59 -2.94 36.00
N ASP A 26 7.95 -2.34 37.01
CA ASP A 26 7.78 -2.91 38.35
C ASP A 26 6.41 -3.58 38.56
N GLY A 27 5.55 -3.61 37.54
CA GLY A 27 4.22 -4.22 37.60
C GLY A 27 3.09 -3.29 38.02
N THR A 28 3.35 -2.02 38.35
CA THR A 28 2.33 -1.10 38.87
C THR A 28 1.55 -0.38 37.79
N ASP A 29 2.23 0.39 36.93
CA ASP A 29 1.62 1.19 35.87
C ASP A 29 2.04 0.75 34.46
N PRO A 30 1.10 0.61 33.49
CA PRO A 30 1.44 0.22 32.13
C PRO A 30 2.49 1.15 31.52
N VAL A 31 3.54 0.57 30.93
CA VAL A 31 4.55 1.35 30.20
C VAL A 31 3.92 1.90 28.91
N ALA A 32 3.79 3.22 28.84
CA ALA A 32 3.35 3.92 27.65
C ALA A 32 4.52 4.16 26.69
N ILE A 33 4.31 3.84 25.41
CA ILE A 33 5.25 4.16 24.33
C ILE A 33 4.55 5.15 23.43
N GLU A 34 5.03 6.39 23.44
CA GLU A 34 4.51 7.46 22.60
C GLU A 34 4.91 7.20 21.15
N LEU A 35 3.90 7.06 20.28
CA LEU A 35 4.10 6.96 18.85
C LEU A 35 3.79 8.31 18.20
N PRO A 36 4.48 8.69 17.11
CA PRO A 36 4.13 9.88 16.36
C PRO A 36 2.64 9.87 16.00
N ALA A 37 1.94 10.96 16.31
CA ALA A 37 0.49 11.07 16.38
C ALA A 37 -0.28 10.91 15.04
N GLU A 38 0.38 10.43 13.98
CA GLU A 38 -0.07 10.69 12.62
C GLU A 38 -1.33 9.90 12.26
N GLN A 39 -1.52 8.66 12.74
CA GLN A 39 -2.70 7.85 12.39
C GLN A 39 -3.07 6.78 13.46
N PRO A 40 -3.69 7.17 14.60
CA PRO A 40 -4.07 6.21 15.64
C PRO A 40 -5.07 5.15 15.15
N GLY A 41 -5.98 5.52 14.24
CA GLY A 41 -6.95 4.58 13.64
C GLY A 41 -6.28 3.47 12.83
N ALA A 42 -5.33 3.82 11.97
CA ALA A 42 -4.57 2.84 11.19
C ALA A 42 -3.80 1.87 12.08
N MET A 43 -3.21 2.34 13.18
CA MET A 43 -2.53 1.47 14.13
C MET A 43 -3.51 0.47 14.77
N ILE A 44 -4.70 0.91 15.17
CA ILE A 44 -5.72 0.03 15.76
C ILE A 44 -6.12 -1.05 14.75
N ILE A 45 -6.40 -0.68 13.50
CA ILE A 45 -6.79 -1.62 12.45
C ILE A 45 -5.65 -2.62 12.17
N ALA A 46 -4.42 -2.13 12.05
CA ALA A 46 -3.25 -2.97 11.85
C ALA A 46 -3.08 -4.01 12.96
N LEU A 47 -3.19 -3.59 14.23
CA LEU A 47 -3.05 -4.48 15.38
C LEU A 47 -4.18 -5.50 15.45
N ARG A 48 -5.43 -5.07 15.26
CA ARG A 48 -6.58 -5.97 15.24
C ARG A 48 -6.48 -7.01 14.12
N ALA A 49 -6.05 -6.59 12.93
CA ALA A 49 -5.79 -7.49 11.81
C ALA A 49 -4.68 -8.51 12.13
N LEU A 50 -3.59 -8.06 12.77
CA LEU A 50 -2.44 -8.91 13.09
C LEU A 50 -2.71 -9.93 14.20
N TYR A 51 -3.48 -9.55 15.22
CA TYR A 51 -3.85 -10.45 16.31
C TYR A 51 -5.13 -11.24 16.03
N GLY A 52 -5.81 -10.98 14.91
CA GLY A 52 -7.09 -11.61 14.57
C GLY A 52 -8.17 -11.37 15.61
N SER A 53 -8.07 -10.26 16.35
CA SER A 53 -8.90 -10.00 17.53
C SER A 53 -10.28 -9.45 17.19
N ASP A 54 -10.50 -9.03 15.93
CA ASP A 54 -11.71 -8.35 15.50
C ASP A 54 -12.07 -8.65 14.03
N PRO A 55 -13.21 -9.31 13.76
CA PRO A 55 -13.73 -9.54 12.41
C PRO A 55 -14.07 -8.27 11.63
N GLU A 56 -14.37 -7.14 12.30
CA GLU A 56 -14.71 -5.87 11.64
C GLU A 56 -13.54 -5.33 10.81
N CYS A 57 -12.31 -5.76 11.11
CA CYS A 57 -11.15 -5.40 10.31
C CYS A 57 -11.20 -5.95 8.89
N LEU A 58 -12.06 -6.94 8.59
CA LEU A 58 -12.24 -7.45 7.23
C LEU A 58 -12.97 -6.46 6.31
N THR A 59 -13.70 -5.50 6.88
CA THR A 59 -14.51 -4.51 6.17
C THR A 59 -13.94 -3.10 6.27
N ALA A 60 -12.62 -2.98 6.41
CA ALA A 60 -11.93 -1.69 6.44
C ALA A 60 -12.21 -0.89 5.16
N GLU A 61 -12.39 0.42 5.29
CA GLU A 61 -12.62 1.28 4.13
C GLU A 61 -11.32 1.44 3.31
N PRO A 62 -11.39 1.69 1.99
CA PRO A 62 -10.23 1.90 1.13
C PRO A 62 -9.21 2.90 1.67
N ARG A 63 -9.70 4.02 2.22
CA ARG A 63 -8.85 5.04 2.85
C ARG A 63 -8.10 4.49 4.06
N ASP A 64 -8.78 3.76 4.93
CA ASP A 64 -8.16 3.13 6.10
C ASP A 64 -7.13 2.08 5.68
N ILE A 65 -7.42 1.31 4.62
CA ILE A 65 -6.49 0.32 4.07
C ILE A 65 -5.20 1.00 3.57
N ARG A 66 -5.31 2.15 2.89
CA ARG A 66 -4.15 2.97 2.48
C ARG A 66 -3.36 3.45 3.71
N ASP A 67 -4.04 4.03 4.68
CA ASP A 67 -3.40 4.55 5.89
C ASP A 67 -2.69 3.41 6.67
N VAL A 68 -3.29 2.21 6.74
CA VAL A 68 -2.65 1.00 7.29
C VAL A 68 -1.44 0.59 6.46
N SER A 69 -1.47 0.72 5.14
CA SER A 69 -0.35 0.37 4.26
C SER A 69 0.86 1.31 4.43
N ASP A 70 0.62 2.62 4.58
CA ASP A 70 1.66 3.61 4.91
C ASP A 70 2.31 3.29 6.25
N LEU A 71 1.48 2.99 7.26
CA LEU A 71 1.93 2.59 8.58
C LEU A 71 2.71 1.27 8.52
N ALA A 72 2.25 0.31 7.71
CA ALA A 72 2.91 -0.98 7.56
C ALA A 72 4.30 -0.83 6.94
N ASP A 73 4.49 0.06 5.98
CA ASP A 73 5.81 0.35 5.41
C ASP A 73 6.71 1.04 6.44
N LYS A 74 6.20 2.07 7.13
CA LYS A 74 6.92 2.83 8.17
C LYS A 74 7.45 1.96 9.31
N TYR A 75 6.63 1.01 9.78
CA TYR A 75 6.97 0.12 10.90
C TYR A 75 7.48 -1.26 10.44
N ASP A 76 7.74 -1.46 9.15
CA ASP A 76 8.23 -2.71 8.58
C ASP A 76 7.35 -3.93 8.94
N MET A 77 6.04 -3.74 8.82
CA MET A 77 5.00 -4.76 9.07
C MET A 77 4.37 -5.31 7.78
N VAL A 78 4.79 -4.81 6.61
CA VAL A 78 4.23 -5.20 5.30
C VAL A 78 4.07 -6.71 5.17
N LEU A 79 5.14 -7.48 5.41
CA LEU A 79 5.11 -8.94 5.25
C LEU A 79 4.07 -9.63 6.14
N ARG A 80 3.84 -9.11 7.34
CA ARG A 80 2.89 -9.67 8.30
C ARG A 80 1.44 -9.32 7.96
N LEU A 81 1.23 -8.17 7.33
CA LEU A 81 -0.10 -7.72 6.92
C LEU A 81 -0.51 -8.23 5.53
N ARG A 82 0.42 -8.78 4.72
CA ARG A 82 0.11 -9.31 3.38
C ARG A 82 -1.10 -10.26 3.30
N PRO A 83 -1.30 -11.22 4.21
CA PRO A 83 -2.50 -12.08 4.17
C PRO A 83 -3.80 -11.28 4.30
N MET A 84 -3.80 -10.25 5.15
CA MET A 84 -4.95 -9.36 5.31
C MET A 84 -5.11 -8.41 4.13
N ALA A 85 -4.00 -7.89 3.59
CA ALA A 85 -4.01 -7.06 2.39
C ALA A 85 -4.63 -7.80 1.20
N ALA A 86 -4.40 -9.11 1.05
CA ALA A 86 -5.06 -9.91 0.01
C ALA A 86 -6.59 -9.93 0.15
N ILE A 87 -7.11 -9.91 1.38
CA ILE A 87 -8.56 -9.85 1.64
C ILE A 87 -9.09 -8.45 1.30
N TRP A 88 -8.43 -7.41 1.80
CA TRP A 88 -8.79 -6.01 1.58
C TRP A 88 -8.78 -5.61 0.11
N LEU A 89 -7.71 -5.98 -0.60
CA LEU A 89 -7.51 -5.62 -2.01
C LEU A 89 -8.27 -6.54 -2.97
N GLY A 90 -8.76 -7.69 -2.49
CA GLY A 90 -9.68 -8.54 -3.25
C GLY A 90 -11.08 -7.95 -3.42
N TYR A 91 -11.37 -6.80 -2.78
CA TYR A 91 -12.69 -6.17 -2.82
C TYR A 91 -12.97 -5.43 -4.13
N PRO A 92 -14.19 -5.53 -4.72
CA PRO A 92 -14.47 -5.12 -6.09
C PRO A 92 -14.89 -3.64 -6.21
N ALA A 93 -14.21 -2.71 -5.53
CA ALA A 93 -14.52 -1.27 -5.68
C ALA A 93 -14.48 -0.81 -7.15
N VAL A 94 -13.79 -1.58 -7.98
CA VAL A 94 -13.44 -1.35 -9.37
C VAL A 94 -14.42 -1.99 -10.37
N THR A 95 -15.39 -2.80 -9.91
CA THR A 95 -16.29 -3.58 -10.78
C THR A 95 -17.75 -3.14 -10.73
N THR A 96 -18.05 -1.99 -10.13
CA THR A 96 -19.40 -1.43 -10.05
C THR A 96 -19.71 -0.53 -11.24
N SER A 97 -21.00 -0.31 -11.53
CA SER A 97 -21.46 0.57 -12.62
C SER A 97 -21.16 2.06 -12.40
N GLN A 98 -20.86 2.44 -11.15
CA GLN A 98 -20.35 3.74 -10.75
C GLN A 98 -19.12 3.52 -9.86
N PRO A 99 -17.94 3.33 -10.47
CA PRO A 99 -16.75 3.01 -9.72
C PRO A 99 -16.28 4.24 -8.93
N ASP A 100 -15.96 4.02 -7.66
CA ASP A 100 -15.38 5.04 -6.81
C ASP A 100 -13.88 5.15 -7.13
N HIS A 101 -13.51 6.19 -7.87
CA HIS A 101 -12.14 6.44 -8.29
C HIS A 101 -11.20 6.76 -7.11
N GLN A 102 -11.69 7.43 -6.06
CA GLN A 102 -10.87 7.72 -4.89
C GLN A 102 -10.56 6.43 -4.14
N ALA A 103 -11.58 5.59 -3.91
CA ALA A 103 -11.39 4.27 -3.34
C ALA A 103 -10.42 3.41 -4.17
N GLY A 104 -10.58 3.39 -5.50
CA GLY A 104 -9.67 2.68 -6.39
C GLY A 104 -8.23 3.18 -6.28
N TRP A 105 -8.03 4.49 -6.11
CA TRP A 105 -6.70 5.08 -5.98
C TRP A 105 -6.04 4.71 -4.65
N ASP A 106 -6.80 4.80 -3.56
CA ASP A 106 -6.34 4.42 -2.23
C ASP A 106 -5.92 2.93 -2.20
N LEU A 107 -6.70 2.06 -2.85
CA LEU A 107 -6.35 0.64 -3.00
C LEU A 107 -5.13 0.41 -3.92
N LEU A 108 -4.94 1.23 -4.96
CA LEU A 108 -3.75 1.14 -5.82
C LEU A 108 -2.47 1.44 -5.05
N VAL A 109 -2.50 2.52 -4.25
CA VAL A 109 -1.39 2.91 -3.37
C VAL A 109 -1.14 1.81 -2.34
N ALA A 110 -2.19 1.29 -1.71
CA ALA A 110 -2.07 0.19 -0.75
C ALA A 110 -1.48 -1.08 -1.39
N ALA A 111 -1.90 -1.44 -2.60
CA ALA A 111 -1.35 -2.60 -3.32
C ALA A 111 0.15 -2.43 -3.61
N TYR A 112 0.60 -1.21 -3.92
CA TYR A 112 2.03 -0.92 -4.07
C TYR A 112 2.79 -1.12 -2.75
N LEU A 113 2.34 -0.49 -1.67
CA LEU A 113 3.03 -0.53 -0.36
C LEU A 113 3.03 -1.93 0.24
N PHE A 114 1.93 -2.68 0.10
CA PHE A 114 1.87 -4.09 0.52
C PHE A 114 2.61 -5.05 -0.40
N ARG A 115 3.11 -4.59 -1.56
CA ARG A 115 3.83 -5.39 -2.56
C ARG A 115 2.95 -6.51 -3.15
N MET A 116 1.70 -6.17 -3.47
CA MET A 116 0.66 -7.06 -3.97
C MET A 116 0.59 -6.98 -5.50
N GLU A 117 1.37 -7.83 -6.17
CA GLU A 117 1.65 -7.72 -7.61
C GLU A 117 0.42 -7.93 -8.51
N GLU A 118 -0.50 -8.82 -8.14
CA GLU A 118 -1.71 -9.12 -8.93
C GLU A 118 -2.72 -7.99 -8.78
N GLU A 119 -2.96 -7.57 -7.56
CA GLU A 119 -3.92 -6.53 -7.18
C GLU A 119 -3.47 -5.17 -7.73
N PHE A 120 -2.18 -4.85 -7.62
CA PHE A 120 -1.61 -3.64 -8.23
C PHE A 120 -1.82 -3.61 -9.75
N PHE A 121 -1.60 -4.73 -10.43
CA PHE A 121 -1.84 -4.85 -11.86
C PHE A 121 -3.33 -4.66 -12.20
N ALA A 122 -4.23 -5.36 -11.50
CA ALA A 122 -5.67 -5.30 -11.76
C ALA A 122 -6.27 -3.92 -11.47
N ILE A 123 -5.86 -3.27 -10.38
CA ILE A 123 -6.38 -1.94 -10.02
C ILE A 123 -5.83 -0.87 -10.96
N SER A 124 -4.54 -0.93 -11.33
CA SER A 124 -3.98 0.04 -12.30
C SER A 124 -4.60 -0.09 -13.69
N GLN A 125 -4.96 -1.31 -14.10
CA GLN A 125 -5.67 -1.58 -15.35
C GLN A 125 -7.02 -0.85 -15.42
N PHE A 126 -7.72 -0.67 -14.29
CA PHE A 126 -8.93 0.14 -14.25
C PHE A 126 -8.65 1.61 -14.58
N PHE A 127 -7.64 2.21 -13.97
CA PHE A 127 -7.26 3.58 -14.31
C PHE A 127 -6.81 3.68 -15.77
N LEU A 128 -6.09 2.70 -16.30
CA LEU A 128 -5.71 2.71 -17.72
C LEU A 128 -6.91 2.68 -18.69
N ARG A 129 -8.05 2.14 -18.27
CA ARG A 129 -9.29 2.09 -19.07
C ARG A 129 -10.16 3.35 -18.93
N THR A 130 -9.96 4.15 -17.90
CA THR A 130 -10.72 5.38 -17.67
C THR A 130 -9.97 6.58 -18.23
N ASP A 131 -10.70 7.63 -18.65
CA ASP A 131 -10.12 8.90 -19.13
C ASP A 131 -10.19 9.99 -18.05
N ILE A 132 -10.02 9.59 -16.79
CA ILE A 132 -10.07 10.54 -15.67
C ILE A 132 -8.70 11.20 -15.47
N PRO A 133 -8.68 12.51 -15.15
CA PRO A 133 -7.47 13.18 -14.68
C PRO A 133 -7.00 12.60 -13.34
N LEU A 134 -5.70 12.32 -13.22
CA LEU A 134 -5.13 11.67 -12.03
C LEU A 134 -4.46 12.64 -11.04
N LEU A 135 -4.34 13.92 -11.39
CA LEU A 135 -3.55 14.90 -10.64
C LEU A 135 -4.08 15.11 -9.21
N GLU A 136 -5.39 15.22 -9.03
CA GLU A 136 -6.00 15.44 -7.71
C GLU A 136 -5.70 14.27 -6.77
N TYR A 137 -5.85 13.04 -7.25
CA TYR A 137 -5.54 11.83 -6.49
C TYR A 137 -4.05 11.73 -6.14
N ALA A 138 -3.17 12.07 -7.10
CA ALA A 138 -1.73 12.06 -6.90
C ALA A 138 -1.29 13.05 -5.81
N LEU A 139 -1.80 14.28 -5.83
CA LEU A 139 -1.50 15.31 -4.85
C LEU A 139 -2.15 15.03 -3.48
N GLY A 140 -3.23 14.25 -3.44
CA GLY A 140 -3.86 13.80 -2.20
C GLY A 140 -3.18 12.59 -1.54
N THR A 141 -2.16 12.01 -2.18
CA THR A 141 -1.42 10.85 -1.64
C THR A 141 -0.42 11.33 -0.59
N PRO A 142 -0.31 10.70 0.60
CA PRO A 142 0.62 11.12 1.65
C PRO A 142 2.08 11.21 1.18
N ASP A 143 2.52 10.26 0.36
CA ASP A 143 3.74 10.41 -0.44
C ASP A 143 3.39 10.98 -1.82
N GLU A 144 3.47 12.32 -1.93
CA GLU A 144 3.20 13.04 -3.18
C GLU A 144 4.09 12.58 -4.33
N ASN A 145 5.34 12.18 -4.05
CA ASN A 145 6.25 11.70 -5.09
C ASN A 145 5.77 10.38 -5.66
N LEU A 146 5.37 9.45 -4.79
CA LEU A 146 4.75 8.19 -5.20
C LEU A 146 3.47 8.43 -5.99
N GLY A 147 2.59 9.30 -5.50
CA GLY A 147 1.33 9.65 -6.16
C GLY A 147 1.55 10.19 -7.58
N LEU A 148 2.45 11.16 -7.73
CA LEU A 148 2.80 11.73 -9.04
C LEU A 148 3.46 10.70 -9.96
N ARG A 149 4.33 9.83 -9.42
CA ARG A 149 4.97 8.76 -10.19
C ARG A 149 3.96 7.75 -10.70
N LEU A 150 2.95 7.38 -9.89
CA LEU A 150 1.84 6.51 -10.30
C LEU A 150 1.01 7.16 -11.40
N ALA A 151 0.61 8.42 -11.23
CA ALA A 151 -0.16 9.14 -12.24
C ALA A 151 0.61 9.22 -13.58
N LEU A 152 1.89 9.58 -13.53
CA LEU A 152 2.74 9.64 -14.72
C LEU A 152 2.87 8.26 -15.40
N ALA A 153 3.01 7.19 -14.63
CA ALA A 153 3.09 5.84 -15.18
C ALA A 153 1.80 5.43 -15.88
N ILE A 154 0.64 5.69 -15.27
CA ILE A 154 -0.66 5.41 -15.88
C ILE A 154 -0.83 6.21 -17.18
N GLU A 155 -0.57 7.52 -17.17
CA GLU A 155 -0.69 8.36 -18.36
C GLU A 155 0.28 7.96 -19.47
N SER A 156 1.51 7.59 -19.13
CA SER A 156 2.52 7.12 -20.09
C SER A 156 2.04 5.86 -20.82
N VAL A 157 1.43 4.93 -20.08
CA VAL A 157 0.89 3.69 -20.65
C VAL A 157 -0.42 3.95 -21.39
N ARG A 158 -1.31 4.84 -20.92
CA ARG A 158 -2.51 5.27 -21.69
C ARG A 158 -2.10 5.80 -23.07
N LEU A 159 -1.11 6.69 -23.11
CA LEU A 159 -0.61 7.28 -24.35
C LEU A 159 -0.03 6.21 -25.29
N ALA A 160 0.83 5.33 -24.77
CA ALA A 160 1.43 4.25 -25.56
C ALA A 160 0.42 3.19 -26.02
N ASN A 161 -0.67 3.01 -25.27
CA ASN A 161 -1.74 2.06 -25.57
C ASN A 161 -2.88 2.65 -26.39
N SER A 162 -2.83 3.95 -26.70
CA SER A 162 -3.90 4.68 -27.41
C SER A 162 -4.28 4.08 -28.77
N THR A 163 -3.35 3.38 -29.42
CA THR A 163 -3.57 2.73 -30.73
C THR A 163 -3.83 1.23 -30.63
N ASN A 164 -3.29 0.57 -29.61
CA ASN A 164 -3.27 -0.89 -29.53
C ASN A 164 -4.45 -1.44 -28.73
N HIS A 165 -5.04 -0.62 -27.83
CA HIS A 165 -6.16 -0.98 -26.97
C HIS A 165 -5.96 -2.32 -26.25
N VAL A 166 -4.72 -2.61 -25.86
CA VAL A 166 -4.36 -3.83 -25.13
C VAL A 166 -4.91 -3.71 -23.72
N ASP A 167 -5.52 -4.79 -23.24
CA ASP A 167 -5.99 -4.84 -21.87
C ASP A 167 -4.80 -5.07 -20.92
N ILE A 168 -4.33 -4.01 -20.28
CA ILE A 168 -3.05 -4.02 -19.55
C ILE A 168 -3.12 -3.20 -18.25
N GLY A 169 -2.34 -3.62 -17.26
CA GLY A 169 -2.06 -2.95 -15.99
C GLY A 169 -0.57 -2.63 -15.82
N LEU A 170 -0.22 -1.87 -14.79
CA LEU A 170 1.17 -1.63 -14.43
C LEU A 170 1.79 -2.86 -13.76
N CYS A 171 3.00 -3.25 -14.19
CA CYS A 171 3.78 -4.27 -13.51
C CYS A 171 4.48 -3.65 -12.29
N LEU A 172 4.18 -4.13 -11.07
CA LEU A 172 4.73 -3.61 -9.82
C LEU A 172 6.27 -3.58 -9.83
N GLY A 173 6.93 -4.69 -10.17
CA GLY A 173 8.40 -4.76 -10.16
C GLY A 173 9.07 -3.80 -11.15
N CYS A 174 8.49 -3.65 -12.35
CA CYS A 174 8.97 -2.68 -13.33
C CYS A 174 8.70 -1.25 -12.86
N PHE A 175 7.51 -0.96 -12.33
CA PHE A 175 7.17 0.35 -11.78
C PHE A 175 8.16 0.78 -10.69
N SER A 176 8.46 -0.10 -9.73
CA SER A 176 9.39 0.18 -8.64
C SER A 176 10.80 0.53 -9.14
N THR A 177 11.27 -0.13 -10.20
CA THR A 177 12.66 -0.02 -10.70
C THR A 177 12.83 0.93 -11.89
N ALA A 178 11.74 1.31 -12.55
CA ALA A 178 11.75 2.16 -13.74
C ALA A 178 12.41 3.52 -13.48
N ARG A 179 13.38 3.87 -14.31
CA ARG A 179 14.10 5.16 -14.26
C ARG A 179 13.90 6.06 -15.48
N GLN A 180 13.54 5.48 -16.62
CA GLN A 180 13.48 6.19 -17.90
C GLN A 180 12.07 6.20 -18.50
N ASN A 181 11.38 5.05 -18.47
CA ASN A 181 10.01 4.92 -18.96
C ASN A 181 9.23 3.88 -18.15
N PHE A 182 7.90 3.93 -18.23
CA PHE A 182 6.98 3.01 -17.54
C PHE A 182 6.32 1.99 -18.47
N VAL A 183 6.64 2.02 -19.77
CA VAL A 183 5.96 1.25 -20.81
C VAL A 183 6.68 -0.05 -21.11
N GLU A 184 8.01 0.00 -21.16
CA GLU A 184 8.85 -1.12 -21.52
C GLU A 184 9.12 -2.03 -20.32
N ARG A 185 9.24 -3.33 -20.60
CA ARG A 185 9.68 -4.30 -19.62
C ARG A 185 11.11 -4.00 -19.14
N GLN A 186 11.28 -3.84 -17.83
CA GLN A 186 12.60 -3.65 -17.23
C GLN A 186 13.44 -4.95 -17.23
N PRO A 187 14.78 -4.86 -17.30
CA PRO A 187 15.66 -6.03 -17.23
C PRO A 187 15.42 -6.85 -15.96
N GLY A 188 15.25 -8.17 -16.11
CA GLY A 188 15.00 -9.08 -14.99
C GLY A 188 13.53 -9.24 -14.59
N CYS A 189 12.60 -8.54 -15.25
CA CYS A 189 11.17 -8.76 -15.01
C CYS A 189 10.70 -10.12 -15.56
N ARG A 190 10.05 -10.90 -14.70
CA ARG A 190 9.51 -12.23 -15.02
C ARG A 190 8.20 -12.20 -15.82
N PHE A 191 7.49 -11.08 -15.81
CA PHE A 191 6.16 -10.97 -16.41
C PHE A 191 6.25 -10.48 -17.86
N THR A 192 6.15 -11.39 -18.82
CA THR A 192 6.18 -11.04 -20.25
C THR A 192 4.87 -10.44 -20.76
N MET A 193 3.73 -10.83 -20.18
CA MET A 193 2.39 -10.40 -20.64
C MET A 193 1.84 -9.14 -19.94
N ARG A 194 2.66 -8.46 -19.13
CA ARG A 194 2.27 -7.23 -18.40
C ARG A 194 2.90 -5.96 -18.95
N HIS A 195 3.39 -6.00 -20.18
CA HIS A 195 4.06 -4.88 -20.83
C HIS A 195 3.53 -4.77 -22.25
N LEU A 196 3.48 -3.54 -22.76
CA LEU A 196 3.20 -3.36 -24.18
C LEU A 196 4.38 -3.91 -24.99
N TRP A 197 5.61 -3.57 -24.60
CA TRP A 197 6.86 -3.86 -25.32
C TRP A 197 7.91 -4.54 -24.43
#